data_AF-A0AAU5VKJ3-F1
#
_entry.id   AF-A0AAU5VKJ3-F1
#
_cell.length_a   1.000
_cell.length_b   1.000
_cell.length_c   1.000
_cell.angle_alpha   90.00
_cell.angle_beta   90.00
_cell.angle_gamma   90.00
#
_symmetry.space_group_name_H-M   'P 1'
#
loop_
_entity.id
_entity.type
_entity.pdbx_description
1 polymer ?
#
loop_
_entity_poly.entity_id
_entity_poly.type
_entity_poly.pdbx_seq_one_letter_code
_entity_poly.pdbx_strand_id
1 'polypeptide(L)'
;MTTPFEPQASAFGPAPRQPVRPGRKLGPITPAVSSSHRSWLEPVREKYLDSGFTLGGLGDRVHLAKSKLSELLRGVGLYPRWEVIHRLAAALDMPFWPLHRLWRQAALEAGKALEWIERSTQKTALATARPRPPLEHAALCQLVEADYRFYAQVFLGDQARDAAVQDTFATLWLRWDTALRSPDTSAFAWSILRTHVMARTTHRDGRPELEAAVFDAVALHTQSALATGPAEMTRIVALFKAISKLPAPQLDVMVLLHLCGFTAEKASSLLGVPLATVRADERRAVRYLETIFPPPDTEGPTS
;
A
#
# COMPACT_ATOMS: atom_id res chain seq x y z
N MET A 1 -31.92 59.72 41.16
CA MET A 1 -31.58 58.40 41.71
C MET A 1 -32.41 57.39 40.96
N THR A 2 -31.80 56.75 39.97
CA THR A 2 -32.50 55.90 38.99
C THR A 2 -31.91 54.51 39.12
N THR A 3 -32.69 53.56 39.64
CA THR A 3 -32.30 52.15 39.70
C THR A 3 -32.32 51.56 38.29
N PRO A 4 -31.31 50.79 37.85
CA PRO A 4 -31.35 50.15 36.55
C PRO A 4 -32.21 48.88 36.59
N PHE A 5 -33.01 48.71 35.55
CA PHE A 5 -33.85 47.55 35.27
C PHE A 5 -32.97 46.41 34.73
N GLU A 6 -32.97 45.27 35.42
CA GLU A 6 -32.22 44.08 35.04
C GLU A 6 -33.13 43.14 34.21
N PRO A 7 -32.84 42.85 32.94
CA PRO A 7 -33.69 41.97 32.14
C PRO A 7 -33.46 40.50 32.51
N GLN A 8 -34.52 39.79 32.86
CA GLN A 8 -34.53 38.34 33.09
C GLN A 8 -34.04 37.60 31.83
N ALA A 9 -33.00 36.78 32.01
CA ALA A 9 -32.48 35.90 30.97
C ALA A 9 -33.53 34.87 30.54
N SER A 10 -33.77 34.79 29.23
CA SER A 10 -34.68 33.86 28.57
C SER A 10 -34.34 32.40 28.92
N ALA A 11 -35.32 31.67 29.45
CA ALA A 11 -35.22 30.26 29.88
C ALA A 11 -35.18 29.23 28.73
N PHE A 12 -34.72 29.61 27.54
CA PHE A 12 -34.60 28.73 26.38
C PHE A 12 -33.19 28.81 25.78
N GLY A 13 -32.19 28.36 26.53
CA GLY A 13 -30.90 28.00 25.96
C GLY A 13 -31.03 26.76 25.06
N PRO A 14 -30.27 26.65 23.96
CA PRO A 14 -30.27 25.45 23.13
C PRO A 14 -29.89 24.25 24.00
N ALA A 15 -30.74 23.21 23.99
CA ALA A 15 -30.50 22.00 24.76
C ALA A 15 -29.09 21.45 24.49
N PRO A 16 -28.34 21.02 25.52
CA PRO A 16 -27.04 20.40 25.33
C PRO A 16 -27.19 19.20 24.41
N ARG A 17 -26.40 19.16 23.32
CA ARG A 17 -26.36 18.04 22.38
C ARG A 17 -26.09 16.76 23.18
N GLN A 18 -27.10 15.89 23.26
CA GLN A 18 -26.96 14.61 23.94
C GLN A 18 -25.80 13.82 23.29
N PRO A 19 -24.90 13.22 24.09
CA PRO A 19 -23.84 12.39 23.55
C PRO A 19 -24.48 11.23 22.79
N VAL A 20 -24.18 11.14 21.49
CA VAL A 20 -24.66 10.09 20.60
C VAL A 20 -24.23 8.75 21.18
N ARG A 21 -25.19 7.94 21.63
CA ARG A 21 -24.93 6.60 22.18
C ARG A 21 -24.04 5.82 21.19
N PRO A 22 -22.91 5.21 21.63
CA PRO A 22 -22.03 4.49 20.72
C PRO A 22 -22.80 3.35 20.06
N GLY A 23 -23.03 3.47 18.74
CA GLY A 23 -23.56 2.35 17.97
C GLY A 23 -22.61 1.14 18.07
N ARG A 24 -23.15 -0.07 17.90
CA ARG A 24 -22.38 -1.32 17.88
C ARG A 24 -21.11 -1.16 17.03
N LYS A 25 -19.94 -1.46 17.61
CA LYS A 25 -18.64 -1.32 16.96
C LYS A 25 -18.59 -2.13 15.65
N LEU A 26 -18.05 -1.53 14.60
CA LEU A 26 -17.88 -2.15 13.30
C LEU A 26 -16.89 -3.32 13.39
N GLY A 27 -17.33 -4.54 13.04
CA GLY A 27 -16.46 -5.74 13.04
C GLY A 27 -15.28 -5.63 12.07
N PRO A 28 -14.25 -6.49 12.18
CA PRO A 28 -13.05 -6.42 11.34
C PRO A 28 -13.34 -6.70 9.85
N ILE A 29 -12.41 -6.33 8.97
CA ILE A 29 -12.44 -6.74 7.56
C ILE A 29 -12.23 -8.25 7.49
N THR A 30 -13.06 -8.93 6.71
CA THR A 30 -13.01 -10.40 6.56
C THR A 30 -11.65 -10.83 5.98
N PRO A 31 -11.04 -11.93 6.47
CA PRO A 31 -9.76 -12.40 5.94
C PRO A 31 -9.80 -12.77 4.46
N ALA A 32 -10.98 -13.16 3.93
CA ALA A 32 -11.18 -13.49 2.52
C ALA A 32 -11.10 -12.28 1.56
N VAL A 33 -11.02 -11.05 2.08
CA VAL A 33 -10.90 -9.85 1.25
C VAL A 33 -9.46 -9.74 0.73
N SER A 34 -9.31 -9.74 -0.60
CA SER A 34 -8.01 -9.59 -1.27
C SER A 34 -7.32 -8.27 -0.92
N SER A 35 -5.99 -8.24 -1.04
CA SER A 35 -5.18 -7.03 -0.78
C SER A 35 -5.61 -5.84 -1.63
N SER A 36 -5.99 -6.06 -2.89
CA SER A 36 -6.46 -4.98 -3.76
C SER A 36 -7.81 -4.43 -3.32
N HIS A 37 -8.75 -5.27 -2.88
CA HIS A 37 -10.01 -4.78 -2.29
C HIS A 37 -9.74 -4.02 -0.98
N ARG A 38 -8.83 -4.52 -0.13
CA ARG A 38 -8.38 -3.80 1.07
C ARG A 38 -7.81 -2.41 0.76
N SER A 39 -7.16 -2.25 -0.39
CA SER A 39 -6.44 -1.01 -0.74
C SER A 39 -7.33 0.23 -0.80
N TRP A 40 -8.60 0.11 -1.22
CA TRP A 40 -9.56 1.20 -1.13
C TRP A 40 -10.44 1.11 0.13
N LEU A 41 -10.71 -0.11 0.61
CA LEU A 41 -11.61 -0.36 1.74
C LEU A 41 -11.02 0.13 3.07
N GLU A 42 -9.72 -0.06 3.29
CA GLU A 42 -9.04 0.37 4.51
C GLU A 42 -9.04 1.89 4.66
N PRO A 43 -8.64 2.71 3.66
CA PRO A 43 -8.76 4.17 3.77
C PRO A 43 -10.19 4.66 4.00
N VAL A 44 -11.19 4.05 3.34
CA VAL A 44 -12.61 4.40 3.54
C VAL A 44 -13.04 4.08 4.97
N ARG A 45 -12.61 2.93 5.49
CA ARG A 45 -12.90 2.49 6.85
C ARG A 45 -12.22 3.38 7.89
N GLU A 46 -10.97 3.75 7.68
CA GLU A 46 -10.22 4.68 8.53
C GLU A 46 -10.95 6.03 8.59
N LYS A 47 -11.25 6.64 7.44
CA LYS A 47 -12.00 7.92 7.38
C LYS A 47 -13.38 7.82 8.02
N TYR A 48 -14.08 6.70 7.86
CA TYR A 48 -15.34 6.47 8.58
C TYR A 48 -15.14 6.46 10.10
N LEU A 49 -14.14 5.74 10.62
CA LEU A 49 -13.88 5.67 12.06
C LEU A 49 -13.49 7.04 12.63
N ASP A 50 -12.72 7.82 11.89
CA ASP A 50 -12.29 9.17 12.28
C ASP A 50 -13.43 10.21 12.20
N SER A 51 -14.40 10.00 11.31
CA SER A 51 -15.53 10.94 11.12
C SER A 51 -16.49 11.03 12.31
N GLY A 52 -16.47 10.05 13.22
CA GLY A 52 -17.42 9.95 14.33
C GLY A 52 -18.86 9.61 13.93
N PHE A 53 -19.15 9.32 12.65
CA PHE A 53 -20.48 8.90 12.23
C PHE A 53 -20.87 7.55 12.84
N THR A 54 -22.16 7.40 13.16
CA THR A 54 -22.74 6.07 13.39
C THR A 54 -23.07 5.42 12.05
N LEU A 55 -23.10 4.07 12.00
CA LEU A 55 -23.54 3.34 10.80
C LEU A 55 -24.94 3.75 10.33
N GLY A 56 -25.83 4.13 11.23
CA GLY A 56 -27.15 4.65 10.87
C GLY A 56 -27.04 6.03 10.22
N GLY A 57 -26.37 6.96 10.89
CA GLY A 57 -26.22 8.33 10.38
C GLY A 57 -25.47 8.42 9.04
N LEU A 58 -24.44 7.59 8.83
CA LEU A 58 -23.79 7.51 7.52
C LEU A 58 -24.70 6.83 6.49
N GLY A 59 -25.40 5.76 6.88
CA GLY A 59 -26.36 5.05 6.03
C GLY A 59 -27.46 5.97 5.48
N ASP A 60 -28.01 6.84 6.33
CA ASP A 60 -29.03 7.81 5.93
C ASP A 60 -28.50 8.81 4.88
N ARG A 61 -27.25 9.28 5.04
CA ARG A 61 -26.59 10.20 4.09
C ARG A 61 -26.29 9.57 2.74
N VAL A 62 -25.92 8.29 2.71
CA VAL A 62 -25.59 7.59 1.45
C VAL A 62 -26.75 6.78 0.88
N HIS A 63 -27.93 6.88 1.51
CA HIS A 63 -29.15 6.13 1.20
C HIS A 63 -28.90 4.61 1.14
N LEU A 64 -28.24 4.08 2.18
CA LEU A 64 -27.93 2.66 2.32
C LEU A 64 -28.37 2.14 3.69
N ALA A 65 -29.03 0.99 3.72
CA ALA A 65 -29.41 0.34 4.97
C ALA A 65 -28.17 0.08 5.85
N LYS A 66 -28.32 0.29 7.17
CA LYS A 66 -27.26 0.07 8.17
C LYS A 66 -26.56 -1.29 8.03
N SER A 67 -27.33 -2.35 7.78
CA SER A 67 -26.79 -3.71 7.59
C SER A 67 -25.89 -3.79 6.35
N LYS A 68 -26.34 -3.22 5.22
CA LYS A 68 -25.59 -3.19 3.97
C LYS A 68 -24.34 -2.32 4.04
N LEU A 69 -24.39 -1.19 4.75
CA LEU A 69 -23.19 -0.40 5.01
C LEU A 69 -22.18 -1.19 5.86
N SER A 70 -22.65 -1.92 6.88
CA SER A 70 -21.79 -2.77 7.70
C SER A 70 -21.20 -3.97 6.93
N GLU A 71 -21.92 -4.54 5.97
CA GLU A 71 -21.39 -5.58 5.06
C GLU A 71 -20.29 -5.00 4.18
N LEU A 72 -20.55 -3.85 3.54
CA LEU A 72 -19.59 -3.15 2.68
C LEU A 72 -18.30 -2.81 3.43
N LEU A 73 -18.38 -2.18 4.61
CA LEU A 73 -17.21 -1.77 5.39
C LEU A 73 -16.43 -2.95 6.04
N ARG A 74 -16.94 -4.17 5.91
CA ARG A 74 -16.24 -5.43 6.28
C ARG A 74 -15.77 -6.23 5.07
N GLY A 75 -16.05 -5.76 3.86
CA GLY A 75 -15.78 -6.46 2.61
C GLY A 75 -16.56 -7.77 2.48
N VAL A 76 -17.78 -7.82 3.03
CA VAL A 76 -18.66 -9.00 2.95
C VAL A 76 -19.66 -8.83 1.80
N GLY A 77 -19.87 -9.89 1.03
CA GLY A 77 -20.87 -9.95 -0.04
C GLY A 77 -20.32 -9.62 -1.42
N LEU A 78 -21.19 -9.12 -2.30
CA LEU A 78 -20.83 -8.79 -3.67
C LEU A 78 -19.94 -7.53 -3.73
N TYR A 79 -19.04 -7.51 -4.71
CA TYR A 79 -18.20 -6.35 -4.97
C TYR A 79 -19.06 -5.10 -5.25
N PRO A 80 -18.84 -3.98 -4.55
CA PRO A 80 -19.72 -2.83 -4.61
C PRO A 80 -19.59 -2.10 -5.94
N ARG A 81 -20.70 -1.57 -6.44
CA ARG A 81 -20.72 -0.63 -7.57
C ARG A 81 -20.12 0.71 -7.19
N TRP A 82 -19.48 1.38 -8.15
CA TRP A 82 -18.85 2.68 -7.97
C TRP A 82 -19.82 3.74 -7.47
N GLU A 83 -21.08 3.75 -7.90
CA GLU A 83 -22.06 4.75 -7.45
C GLU A 83 -22.26 4.73 -5.92
N VAL A 84 -22.14 3.55 -5.30
CA VAL A 84 -22.21 3.40 -3.84
C VAL A 84 -20.94 3.97 -3.19
N ILE A 85 -19.78 3.65 -3.76
CA ILE A 85 -18.48 4.11 -3.25
C ILE A 85 -18.32 5.62 -3.42
N HIS A 86 -18.79 6.19 -4.53
CA HIS A 86 -18.78 7.63 -4.76
C HIS A 86 -19.64 8.39 -3.75
N ARG A 87 -20.85 7.89 -3.43
CA ARG A 87 -21.68 8.50 -2.37
C ARG A 87 -21.00 8.43 -1.00
N LEU A 88 -20.34 7.31 -0.69
CA LEU A 88 -19.55 7.18 0.54
C LEU A 88 -18.38 8.17 0.57
N ALA A 89 -17.65 8.29 -0.53
CA ALA A 89 -16.54 9.22 -0.64
C ALA A 89 -16.99 10.67 -0.46
N ALA A 90 -18.13 11.04 -1.05
CA ALA A 90 -18.71 12.38 -0.89
C ALA A 90 -19.15 12.64 0.56
N ALA A 91 -19.74 11.65 1.24
CA ALA A 91 -20.16 11.78 2.62
C ALA A 91 -18.99 11.83 3.63
N LEU A 92 -17.83 11.27 3.26
CA LEU A 92 -16.62 11.20 4.06
C LEU A 92 -15.54 12.23 3.64
N ASP A 93 -15.85 13.11 2.70
CA ASP A 93 -14.94 14.13 2.16
C ASP A 93 -13.60 13.53 1.64
N MET A 94 -13.71 12.43 0.88
CA MET A 94 -12.56 11.71 0.34
C MET A 94 -12.31 12.06 -1.13
N PRO A 95 -11.03 12.13 -1.58
CA PRO A 95 -10.72 12.41 -2.97
C PRO A 95 -11.18 11.27 -3.89
N PHE A 96 -12.01 11.59 -4.87
CA PHE A 96 -12.63 10.59 -5.75
C PHE A 96 -11.65 9.86 -6.64
N TRP A 97 -10.66 10.55 -7.20
CA TRP A 97 -9.77 9.98 -8.21
C TRP A 97 -8.88 8.83 -7.70
N PRO A 98 -8.10 8.99 -6.61
CA PRO A 98 -7.32 7.88 -6.08
C PRO A 98 -8.21 6.72 -5.59
N LEU A 99 -9.38 7.03 -5.02
CA LEU A 99 -10.33 6.01 -4.60
C LEU A 99 -10.91 5.22 -5.77
N HIS A 100 -11.32 5.91 -6.84
CA HIS A 100 -11.83 5.29 -8.06
C HIS A 100 -10.80 4.37 -8.69
N ARG A 101 -9.54 4.81 -8.73
CA ARG A 101 -8.44 4.02 -9.30
C ARG A 101 -8.27 2.68 -8.56
N LEU A 102 -8.20 2.73 -7.23
CA LEU A 102 -8.08 1.52 -6.41
C LEU A 102 -9.33 0.64 -6.46
N TRP A 103 -10.53 1.24 -6.48
CA TRP A 103 -11.78 0.51 -6.68
C TRP A 103 -11.82 -0.20 -8.03
N ARG A 104 -11.38 0.46 -9.11
CA ARG A 104 -11.33 -0.13 -10.46
C ARG A 104 -10.33 -1.28 -10.50
N GLN A 105 -9.15 -1.11 -9.93
CA GLN A 105 -8.13 -2.16 -9.91
C GLN A 105 -8.62 -3.40 -9.15
N ALA A 106 -9.21 -3.20 -7.97
CA ALA A 106 -9.80 -4.29 -7.19
C ALA A 106 -11.01 -4.94 -7.87
N ALA A 107 -11.77 -4.21 -8.70
CA ALA A 107 -12.84 -4.78 -9.50
C ALA A 107 -12.30 -5.74 -10.58
N LEU A 108 -11.25 -5.33 -11.29
CA LEU A 108 -10.58 -6.16 -12.30
C LEU A 108 -10.04 -7.45 -11.69
N GLU A 109 -9.37 -7.36 -10.55
CA GLU A 109 -8.83 -8.53 -9.84
C GLU A 109 -9.93 -9.41 -9.22
N ALA A 110 -11.11 -8.85 -8.94
CA ALA A 110 -12.30 -9.61 -8.57
C ALA A 110 -13.04 -10.22 -9.79
N GLY A 111 -12.45 -10.18 -10.98
CA GLY A 111 -12.98 -10.77 -12.21
C GLY A 111 -14.17 -10.00 -12.82
N LYS A 112 -14.30 -8.70 -12.54
CA LYS A 112 -15.37 -7.88 -13.15
C LYS A 112 -14.98 -7.47 -14.57
N ALA A 113 -15.91 -7.65 -15.51
CA ALA A 113 -15.74 -7.22 -16.89
C ALA A 113 -15.60 -5.70 -17.00
N LEU A 114 -14.80 -5.23 -17.95
CA LEU A 114 -14.55 -3.79 -18.16
C LEU A 114 -15.85 -3.01 -18.43
N GLU A 115 -16.77 -3.56 -19.22
CA GLU A 115 -18.08 -2.95 -19.48
C GLU A 115 -18.91 -2.74 -18.21
N TRP A 116 -18.80 -3.66 -17.24
CA TRP A 116 -19.49 -3.54 -15.95
C TRP A 116 -18.91 -2.37 -15.15
N ILE A 117 -17.59 -2.21 -15.18
CA ILE A 117 -16.87 -1.11 -14.54
C ILE A 117 -17.30 0.21 -15.16
N GLU A 118 -17.25 0.32 -16.50
CA GLU A 118 -17.63 1.51 -17.23
C GLU A 118 -19.07 1.92 -16.95
N ARG A 119 -20.02 0.97 -17.02
CA ARG A 119 -21.43 1.21 -16.71
C ARG A 119 -21.66 1.70 -15.29
N SER A 120 -20.87 1.23 -14.33
CA SER A 120 -20.92 1.69 -12.93
C SER A 120 -20.34 3.10 -12.75
N THR A 121 -19.49 3.55 -13.67
CA THR A 121 -18.85 4.88 -13.61
C THR A 121 -19.59 5.95 -14.41
N GLN A 122 -20.39 5.56 -15.40
CA GLN A 122 -20.98 6.45 -16.42
C GLN A 122 -21.78 7.63 -15.83
N LYS A 123 -22.60 7.39 -14.80
CA LYS A 123 -23.41 8.45 -14.15
C LYS A 123 -22.57 9.43 -13.31
N THR A 124 -21.35 9.05 -12.99
CA THR A 124 -20.49 9.73 -12.02
C THR A 124 -19.36 10.51 -12.70
N ALA A 125 -18.92 10.04 -13.87
CA ALA A 125 -17.85 10.63 -14.67
C ALA A 125 -18.10 12.10 -15.06
N LEU A 126 -19.36 12.49 -15.24
CA LEU A 126 -19.76 13.87 -15.58
C LEU A 126 -19.53 14.90 -14.46
N ALA A 127 -19.34 14.46 -13.20
CA ALA A 127 -19.27 15.36 -12.04
C ALA A 127 -17.86 15.52 -11.44
N THR A 128 -16.86 14.80 -11.94
CA THR A 128 -15.53 14.71 -11.32
C THR A 128 -14.49 15.58 -12.01
N ALA A 129 -14.32 16.83 -11.56
CA ALA A 129 -13.06 17.54 -11.78
C ALA A 129 -11.95 16.72 -11.12
N ARG A 130 -10.81 16.48 -11.79
CA ARG A 130 -9.66 15.80 -11.17
C ARG A 130 -9.08 16.74 -10.11
N PRO A 131 -9.28 16.48 -8.80
CA PRO A 131 -8.64 17.30 -7.78
C PRO A 131 -7.12 17.18 -7.98
N ARG A 132 -6.38 18.27 -7.80
CA ARG A 132 -4.92 18.17 -7.79
C ARG A 132 -4.51 17.46 -6.49
N PRO A 133 -3.56 16.52 -6.54
CA PRO A 133 -2.98 15.97 -5.32
C PRO A 133 -2.35 17.10 -4.48
N PRO A 134 -2.25 16.92 -3.15
CA PRO A 134 -1.45 17.80 -2.30
C PRO A 134 -0.06 18.00 -2.89
N LEU A 135 0.48 19.22 -2.85
CA LEU A 135 1.76 19.53 -3.49
C LEU A 135 2.90 18.64 -2.98
N GLU A 136 2.96 18.42 -1.67
CA GLU A 136 3.97 17.58 -1.02
C GLU A 136 3.85 16.11 -1.45
N HIS A 137 2.62 15.61 -1.60
CA HIS A 137 2.36 14.27 -2.14
C HIS A 137 2.89 14.16 -3.57
N ALA A 138 2.57 15.13 -4.43
CA ALA A 138 3.03 15.15 -5.81
C ALA A 138 4.56 15.20 -5.91
N ALA A 139 5.21 16.03 -5.07
CA ALA A 139 6.66 16.14 -5.01
C ALA A 139 7.32 14.83 -4.56
N LEU A 140 6.78 14.18 -3.52
CA LEU A 140 7.25 12.88 -3.07
C LEU A 140 7.13 11.83 -4.18
N CYS A 141 5.97 11.76 -4.86
CA CYS A 141 5.74 10.83 -5.95
C CYS A 141 6.78 11.01 -7.07
N GLN A 142 7.04 12.25 -7.50
CA GLN A 142 8.05 12.55 -8.52
C GLN A 142 9.46 12.13 -8.08
N LEU A 143 9.79 12.29 -6.80
CA LEU A 143 11.10 11.95 -6.27
C LEU A 143 11.37 10.43 -6.25
N VAL A 144 10.37 9.62 -5.94
CA VAL A 144 10.55 8.18 -5.65
C VAL A 144 10.03 7.24 -6.73
N GLU A 145 9.30 7.74 -7.73
CA GLU A 145 8.64 6.89 -8.74
C GLU A 145 9.59 5.97 -9.49
N ALA A 146 10.74 6.48 -9.92
CA ALA A 146 11.76 5.66 -10.59
C ALA A 146 12.26 4.56 -9.66
N ASP A 147 12.66 4.90 -8.44
CA ASP A 147 13.19 3.95 -7.46
C ASP A 147 12.18 2.87 -7.09
N TYR A 148 10.91 3.25 -6.94
CA TYR A 148 9.81 2.32 -6.65
C TYR A 148 9.57 1.36 -7.81
N ARG A 149 9.68 1.82 -9.06
CA ARG A 149 9.61 0.95 -10.24
C ARG A 149 10.79 -0.02 -10.28
N PHE A 150 12.01 0.43 -9.99
CA PHE A 150 13.19 -0.45 -9.94
C PHE A 150 13.02 -1.57 -8.90
N TYR A 151 12.59 -1.23 -7.68
CA TYR A 151 12.31 -2.25 -6.66
C TYR A 151 11.18 -3.20 -7.09
N ALA A 152 10.06 -2.67 -7.61
CA ALA A 152 8.91 -3.48 -7.99
C ALA A 152 9.21 -4.41 -9.18
N GLN A 153 10.07 -3.99 -10.12
CA GLN A 153 10.50 -4.80 -11.27
C GLN A 153 11.17 -6.10 -10.84
N VAL A 154 11.81 -6.12 -9.67
CA VAL A 154 12.47 -7.32 -9.15
C VAL A 154 11.49 -8.47 -8.90
N PHE A 155 10.21 -8.15 -8.69
CA PHE A 155 9.17 -9.11 -8.35
C PHE A 155 8.06 -9.22 -9.40
N LEU A 156 7.92 -8.24 -10.27
CA LEU A 156 6.74 -8.04 -11.12
C LEU A 156 7.15 -7.69 -12.55
N GLY A 157 6.43 -8.24 -13.52
CA GLY A 157 6.50 -7.76 -14.91
C GLY A 157 5.90 -6.35 -15.07
N ASP A 158 6.22 -5.69 -16.18
CA ASP A 158 5.97 -4.25 -16.41
C ASP A 158 4.55 -3.78 -16.03
N GLN A 159 3.52 -4.47 -16.52
CA GLN A 159 2.13 -4.08 -16.28
C GLN A 159 1.77 -4.16 -14.79
N ALA A 160 2.21 -5.21 -14.09
CA ALA A 160 1.95 -5.40 -12.67
C ALA A 160 2.78 -4.44 -11.81
N ARG A 161 4.03 -4.18 -12.20
CA ARG A 161 4.90 -3.16 -11.60
C ARG A 161 4.24 -1.79 -11.63
N ASP A 162 3.83 -1.33 -12.81
CA ASP A 162 3.25 0.01 -12.98
C ASP A 162 1.92 0.14 -12.24
N ALA A 163 1.09 -0.92 -12.24
CA ALA A 163 -0.11 -0.97 -11.44
C ALA A 163 0.19 -0.85 -9.94
N ALA A 164 1.17 -1.60 -9.41
CA ALA A 164 1.56 -1.56 -8.00
C ALA A 164 2.09 -0.19 -7.55
N VAL A 165 2.95 0.46 -8.36
CA VAL A 165 3.48 1.79 -8.05
C VAL A 165 2.38 2.85 -8.06
N GLN A 166 1.52 2.83 -9.07
CA GLN A 166 0.41 3.77 -9.13
C GLN A 166 -0.64 3.50 -8.04
N ASP A 167 -0.89 2.24 -7.65
CA ASP A 167 -1.75 1.87 -6.51
C ASP A 167 -1.17 2.41 -5.21
N THR A 168 0.14 2.32 -5.04
CA THR A 168 0.86 2.88 -3.91
C THR A 168 0.61 4.38 -3.78
N PHE A 169 0.75 5.13 -4.87
CA PHE A 169 0.52 6.58 -4.85
C PHE A 169 -0.93 6.96 -4.61
N ALA A 170 -1.89 6.15 -5.12
CA ALA A 170 -3.31 6.35 -4.84
C ALA A 170 -3.64 6.08 -3.37
N THR A 171 -3.13 4.99 -2.78
CA THR A 171 -3.32 4.69 -1.35
C THR A 171 -2.65 5.74 -0.48
N LEU A 172 -1.45 6.19 -0.84
CA LEU A 172 -0.71 7.24 -0.13
C LEU A 172 -1.47 8.57 -0.17
N TRP A 173 -2.09 8.93 -1.28
CA TRP A 173 -2.93 10.13 -1.36
C TRP A 173 -4.13 10.02 -0.41
N LEU A 174 -4.85 8.89 -0.41
CA LEU A 174 -6.00 8.70 0.49
C LEU A 174 -5.63 8.76 1.98
N ARG A 175 -4.37 8.42 2.31
CA ARG A 175 -3.85 8.36 3.68
C ARG A 175 -2.79 9.43 3.95
N TRP A 176 -2.77 10.51 3.16
CA TRP A 176 -1.69 11.51 3.23
C TRP A 176 -1.58 12.15 4.61
N ASP A 177 -2.71 12.54 5.21
CA ASP A 177 -2.75 13.10 6.57
C ASP A 177 -2.13 12.14 7.61
N THR A 178 -2.32 10.84 7.42
CA THR A 178 -1.76 9.81 8.30
C THR A 178 -0.26 9.62 8.05
N ALA A 179 0.18 9.71 6.79
CA ALA A 179 1.59 9.66 6.42
C ALA A 179 2.38 10.84 7.01
N LEU A 180 1.79 12.04 7.05
CA LEU A 180 2.38 13.24 7.66
C LEU A 180 2.46 13.17 9.20
N ARG A 181 1.59 12.39 9.84
CA ARG A 181 1.62 12.13 11.28
C ARG A 181 2.48 10.92 11.67
N SER A 182 2.96 10.16 10.68
CA SER A 182 3.89 9.05 10.90
C SER A 182 5.22 9.58 11.45
N PRO A 183 5.94 8.80 12.28
CA PRO A 183 7.31 9.14 12.67
C PRO A 183 8.25 9.32 11.47
N ASP A 184 7.99 8.60 10.39
CA ASP A 184 8.71 8.70 9.13
C ASP A 184 7.74 8.48 7.95
N THR A 185 7.66 9.47 7.05
CA THR A 185 6.78 9.42 5.87
C THR A 185 7.31 8.47 4.79
N SER A 186 8.62 8.34 4.63
CA SER A 186 9.25 7.39 3.71
C SER A 186 8.98 5.96 4.14
N ALA A 187 9.13 5.63 5.42
CA ALA A 187 8.81 4.31 5.96
C ALA A 187 7.33 3.95 5.74
N PHE A 188 6.44 4.93 5.95
CA PHE A 188 5.01 4.75 5.70
C PHE A 188 4.73 4.48 4.20
N ALA A 189 5.28 5.30 3.32
CA ALA A 189 5.13 5.12 1.87
C ALA A 189 5.74 3.80 1.38
N TRP A 190 6.90 3.41 1.91
CA TRP A 190 7.55 2.14 1.63
C TRP A 190 6.69 0.95 2.04
N SER A 191 6.06 1.01 3.22
CA SER A 191 5.17 -0.04 3.69
C SER A 191 3.99 -0.26 2.72
N ILE A 192 3.42 0.83 2.18
CA ILE A 192 2.34 0.77 1.18
C ILE A 192 2.86 0.16 -0.12
N LEU A 193 4.03 0.60 -0.60
CA LEU A 193 4.65 0.02 -1.80
C LEU A 193 4.82 -1.48 -1.65
N ARG A 194 5.46 -1.89 -0.55
CA ARG A 194 5.76 -3.28 -0.26
C ARG A 194 4.49 -4.12 -0.21
N THR A 195 3.41 -3.62 0.39
CA THR A 195 2.12 -4.32 0.40
C THR A 195 1.58 -4.53 -1.02
N HIS A 196 1.63 -3.51 -1.88
CA HIS A 196 1.14 -3.61 -3.26
C HIS A 196 1.98 -4.49 -4.16
N VAL A 197 3.30 -4.46 -3.98
CA VAL A 197 4.23 -5.33 -4.71
C VAL A 197 4.01 -6.78 -4.29
N MET A 198 4.11 -7.07 -2.99
CA MET A 198 3.99 -8.43 -2.46
C MET A 198 2.61 -9.05 -2.68
N ALA A 199 1.55 -8.25 -2.77
CA ALA A 199 0.22 -8.74 -3.12
C ALA A 199 0.12 -9.31 -4.55
N ARG A 200 1.01 -8.87 -5.45
CA ARG A 200 1.05 -9.26 -6.86
C ARG A 200 2.19 -10.21 -7.19
N THR A 201 3.18 -10.30 -6.31
CA THR A 201 4.27 -11.26 -6.42
C THR A 201 3.73 -12.68 -6.30
N THR A 202 4.21 -13.58 -7.16
CA THR A 202 3.95 -15.02 -7.00
C THR A 202 4.64 -15.50 -5.72
N HIS A 203 3.91 -16.22 -4.86
CA HIS A 203 4.49 -16.82 -3.66
C HIS A 203 4.57 -18.33 -3.79
N ARG A 204 5.78 -18.88 -3.63
CA ARG A 204 6.00 -20.33 -3.49
C ARG A 204 6.39 -20.62 -2.04
N ASP A 205 5.68 -21.53 -1.39
CA ASP A 205 5.89 -21.88 0.02
C ASP A 205 5.83 -20.66 0.97
N GLY A 206 4.97 -19.69 0.64
CA GLY A 206 4.81 -18.44 1.39
C GLY A 206 5.97 -17.45 1.23
N ARG A 207 6.83 -17.62 0.22
CA ARG A 207 7.97 -16.75 -0.08
C ARG A 207 7.83 -16.11 -1.46
N PRO A 208 8.19 -14.82 -1.59
CA PRO A 208 8.09 -14.12 -2.87
C PRO A 208 9.07 -14.70 -3.88
N GLU A 209 8.60 -15.05 -5.06
CA GLU A 209 9.48 -15.34 -6.19
C GLU A 209 10.01 -14.03 -6.79
N LEU A 210 11.29 -14.03 -7.18
CA LEU A 210 11.87 -12.96 -7.97
C LEU A 210 11.54 -13.20 -9.44
N GLU A 211 11.38 -12.14 -10.21
CA GLU A 211 10.97 -12.20 -11.62
C GLU A 211 12.11 -12.73 -12.50
N ALA A 212 11.78 -13.53 -13.53
CA ALA A 212 12.75 -14.26 -14.36
C ALA A 212 13.71 -13.34 -15.13
N ALA A 213 13.26 -12.19 -15.63
CA ALA A 213 14.11 -11.24 -16.34
C ALA A 213 15.15 -10.55 -15.44
N VAL A 214 14.98 -10.56 -14.11
CA VAL A 214 16.05 -10.18 -13.17
C VAL A 214 17.23 -11.14 -13.29
N PHE A 215 16.97 -12.43 -13.51
CA PHE A 215 18.03 -13.42 -13.73
C PHE A 215 18.77 -13.11 -15.03
N ASP A 216 18.07 -12.70 -16.09
CA ASP A 216 18.68 -12.32 -17.37
C ASP A 216 19.53 -11.04 -17.24
N ALA A 217 19.03 -10.03 -16.53
CA ALA A 217 19.76 -8.77 -16.30
C ALA A 217 21.01 -8.97 -15.45
N VAL A 218 20.93 -9.77 -14.38
CA VAL A 218 22.09 -10.13 -13.54
C VAL A 218 23.06 -11.03 -14.31
N ALA A 219 22.57 -11.99 -15.10
CA ALA A 219 23.39 -12.82 -15.97
C ALA A 219 24.10 -12.01 -17.07
N LEU A 220 23.52 -10.90 -17.52
CA LEU A 220 24.13 -9.98 -18.49
C LEU A 220 25.15 -9.04 -17.85
N HIS A 221 24.91 -8.60 -16.61
CA HIS A 221 25.81 -7.69 -15.87
C HIS A 221 27.02 -8.43 -15.28
N THR A 222 26.86 -9.70 -14.94
CA THR A 222 27.97 -10.63 -14.69
C THR A 222 28.56 -10.96 -16.06
N GLN A 223 29.70 -10.40 -16.45
CA GLN A 223 30.30 -10.42 -17.81
C GLN A 223 30.64 -11.82 -18.40
N SER A 224 29.76 -12.82 -18.31
CA SER A 224 30.06 -14.20 -18.70
C SER A 224 28.84 -14.99 -19.19
N ALA A 225 27.78 -14.35 -19.71
CA ALA A 225 26.62 -15.08 -20.24
C ALA A 225 26.94 -16.07 -21.38
N LEU A 226 28.11 -15.97 -22.01
CA LEU A 226 28.57 -16.93 -23.03
C LEU A 226 29.38 -18.11 -22.46
N ALA A 227 29.67 -18.14 -21.14
CA ALA A 227 30.42 -19.22 -20.48
C ALA A 227 29.78 -19.73 -19.17
N THR A 228 28.59 -19.25 -18.78
CA THR A 228 27.86 -19.75 -17.61
C THR A 228 27.36 -21.17 -17.87
N GLY A 229 28.14 -22.17 -17.46
CA GLY A 229 27.72 -23.57 -17.51
C GLY A 229 26.46 -23.83 -16.67
N PRO A 230 25.75 -24.95 -16.89
CA PRO A 230 24.48 -25.27 -16.20
C PRO A 230 24.61 -25.29 -14.67
N ALA A 231 25.79 -25.61 -14.14
CA ALA A 231 26.08 -25.59 -12.71
C ALA A 231 26.05 -24.18 -12.10
N GLU A 232 26.53 -23.18 -12.84
CA GLU A 232 26.59 -21.80 -12.35
C GLU A 232 25.20 -21.15 -12.38
N MET A 233 24.41 -21.41 -13.42
CA MET A 233 23.00 -21.02 -13.44
C MET A 233 22.22 -21.63 -12.27
N THR A 234 22.50 -22.89 -11.94
CA THR A 234 21.88 -23.56 -10.78
C THR A 234 22.25 -22.86 -9.46
N ARG A 235 23.51 -22.42 -9.30
CA ARG A 235 23.93 -21.63 -8.12
C ARG A 235 23.22 -20.28 -8.03
N ILE A 236 23.13 -19.54 -9.13
CA ILE A 236 22.44 -18.24 -9.19
C ILE A 236 20.97 -18.41 -8.79
N VAL A 237 20.28 -19.42 -9.33
CA VAL A 237 18.89 -19.74 -8.95
C VAL A 237 18.77 -20.09 -7.48
N ALA A 238 19.70 -20.88 -6.95
CA ALA A 238 19.72 -21.25 -5.54
C ALA A 238 19.94 -20.03 -4.63
N LEU A 239 20.82 -19.09 -5.01
CA LEU A 239 21.09 -17.85 -4.27
C LEU A 239 19.84 -16.98 -4.20
N PHE A 240 19.17 -16.74 -5.33
CA PHE A 240 17.93 -15.96 -5.35
C PHE A 240 16.81 -16.62 -4.52
N LYS A 241 16.72 -17.95 -4.55
CA LYS A 241 15.81 -18.71 -3.68
C LYS A 241 16.17 -18.60 -2.20
N ALA A 242 17.44 -18.38 -1.85
CA ALA A 242 17.84 -18.13 -0.47
C ALA A 242 17.53 -16.69 -0.05
N ILE A 243 17.76 -15.71 -0.93
CA ILE A 243 17.39 -14.31 -0.73
C ILE A 243 15.89 -14.18 -0.47
N SER A 244 15.03 -14.86 -1.23
CA SER A 244 13.57 -14.81 -1.02
C SER A 244 13.10 -15.38 0.33
N LYS A 245 13.94 -16.15 1.02
CA LYS A 245 13.66 -16.70 2.35
C LYS A 245 14.04 -15.76 3.49
N LEU A 246 14.74 -14.66 3.19
CA LEU A 246 15.11 -13.68 4.19
C LEU A 246 13.87 -13.07 4.88
N PRO A 247 13.99 -12.66 6.15
CA PRO A 247 13.03 -11.75 6.78
C PRO A 247 12.75 -10.51 5.92
N ALA A 248 11.53 -10.00 5.97
CA ALA A 248 11.09 -8.90 5.09
C ALA A 248 12.04 -7.67 5.07
N PRO A 249 12.54 -7.14 6.21
CA PRO A 249 13.49 -6.02 6.19
C PRO A 249 14.81 -6.36 5.51
N GLN A 250 15.30 -7.59 5.71
CA GLN A 250 16.56 -8.07 5.13
C GLN A 250 16.41 -8.30 3.63
N LEU A 251 15.28 -8.85 3.19
CA LEU A 251 14.95 -8.98 1.77
C LEU A 251 14.95 -7.62 1.08
N ASP A 252 14.24 -6.63 1.64
CA ASP A 252 14.14 -5.30 1.05
C ASP A 252 15.52 -4.63 0.94
N VAL A 253 16.36 -4.75 1.98
CA VAL A 253 17.75 -4.25 1.95
C VAL A 253 18.58 -4.97 0.88
N MET A 254 18.54 -6.30 0.82
CA MET A 254 19.32 -7.06 -0.17
C MET A 254 18.90 -6.73 -1.61
N VAL A 255 17.60 -6.56 -1.85
CA VAL A 255 17.07 -6.17 -3.16
C VAL A 255 17.57 -4.77 -3.54
N LEU A 256 17.42 -3.79 -2.65
CA LEU A 256 17.82 -2.41 -2.96
C LEU A 256 19.33 -2.29 -3.21
N LEU A 257 20.16 -2.93 -2.39
CA LEU A 257 21.62 -2.81 -2.50
C LEU A 257 22.18 -3.61 -3.68
N HIS A 258 21.75 -4.86 -3.85
CA HIS A 258 22.44 -5.79 -4.77
C HIS A 258 21.69 -6.01 -6.09
N LEU A 259 20.36 -5.90 -6.10
CA LEU A 259 19.57 -6.10 -7.31
C LEU A 259 19.22 -4.78 -7.99
N CYS A 260 18.99 -3.72 -7.22
CA CYS A 260 18.77 -2.37 -7.75
C CYS A 260 20.05 -1.53 -7.83
N GLY A 261 21.16 -1.96 -7.19
CA GLY A 261 22.43 -1.25 -7.22
C GLY A 261 22.45 0.08 -6.46
N PHE A 262 21.57 0.26 -5.47
CA PHE A 262 21.50 1.49 -4.69
C PHE A 262 22.55 1.54 -3.59
N THR A 263 22.92 2.76 -3.17
CA THR A 263 23.77 2.96 -2.00
C THR A 263 23.00 2.70 -0.70
N ALA A 264 23.71 2.40 0.38
CA ALA A 264 23.12 2.22 1.70
C ALA A 264 22.38 3.49 2.18
N GLU A 265 22.87 4.67 1.82
CA GLU A 265 22.25 5.96 2.13
C GLU A 265 20.93 6.13 1.37
N LYS A 266 20.89 5.76 0.09
CA LYS A 266 19.66 5.79 -0.72
C LYS A 266 18.63 4.78 -0.19
N ALA A 267 19.07 3.56 0.13
CA ALA A 267 18.21 2.54 0.73
C ALA A 267 17.66 3.03 2.09
N SER A 268 18.49 3.63 2.94
CA SER A 268 18.06 4.23 4.21
C SER A 268 16.98 5.29 4.01
N SER A 269 17.16 6.19 3.04
CA SER A 269 16.18 7.23 2.70
C SER A 269 14.85 6.68 2.16
N LEU A 270 14.89 5.62 1.36
CA LEU A 270 13.68 5.01 0.79
C LEU A 270 12.91 4.19 1.83
N LEU A 271 13.63 3.40 2.62
CA LEU A 271 13.05 2.55 3.66
C LEU A 271 12.55 3.34 4.87
N GLY A 272 13.03 4.58 5.07
CA GLY A 272 12.75 5.38 6.27
C GLY A 272 13.30 4.73 7.54
N VAL A 273 14.48 4.11 7.44
CA VAL A 273 15.19 3.49 8.58
C VAL A 273 16.61 4.02 8.68
N PRO A 274 17.22 4.06 9.89
CA PRO A 274 18.58 4.54 10.06
C PRO A 274 19.60 3.76 9.20
N LEU A 275 20.62 4.45 8.69
CA LEU A 275 21.71 3.84 7.89
C LEU A 275 22.39 2.66 8.63
N ALA A 276 22.54 2.76 9.95
CA ALA A 276 23.09 1.69 10.76
C ALA A 276 22.21 0.42 10.73
N THR A 277 20.89 0.57 10.63
CA THR A 277 19.92 -0.54 10.49
C THR A 277 20.08 -1.20 9.13
N VAL A 278 20.17 -0.44 8.04
CA VAL A 278 20.42 -0.98 6.69
C VAL A 278 21.68 -1.84 6.68
N ARG A 279 22.80 -1.29 7.17
CA ARG A 279 24.08 -2.01 7.23
C ARG A 279 24.02 -3.24 8.15
N ALA A 280 23.23 -3.18 9.23
CA ALA A 280 23.06 -4.32 10.13
C ALA A 280 22.23 -5.44 9.50
N ASP A 281 21.16 -5.10 8.77
CA ASP A 281 20.31 -6.07 8.08
C ASP A 281 21.01 -6.69 6.88
N GLU A 282 21.80 -5.92 6.13
CA GLU A 282 22.71 -6.43 5.10
C GLU A 282 23.69 -7.46 5.69
N ARG A 283 24.43 -7.11 6.75
CA ARG A 283 25.36 -8.05 7.42
C ARG A 283 24.68 -9.31 7.97
N ARG A 284 23.42 -9.21 8.40
CA ARG A 284 22.64 -10.39 8.86
C ARG A 284 22.25 -11.28 7.67
N ALA A 285 21.80 -10.67 6.58
CA ALA A 285 21.44 -11.38 5.37
C ALA A 285 22.66 -12.09 4.75
N VAL A 286 23.79 -11.39 4.60
CA VAL A 286 25.04 -11.97 4.07
C VAL A 286 25.49 -13.16 4.92
N ARG A 287 25.56 -13.02 6.25
CA ARG A 287 25.93 -14.14 7.12
C ARG A 287 24.98 -15.34 6.98
N TYR A 288 23.68 -15.10 6.84
CA TYR A 288 22.72 -16.17 6.58
C TYR A 288 23.00 -16.86 5.23
N LEU A 289 23.26 -16.09 4.17
CA LEU A 289 23.57 -16.63 2.85
C LEU A 289 24.88 -17.41 2.84
N GLU A 290 25.92 -16.95 3.55
CA GLU A 290 27.20 -17.66 3.72
C GLU A 290 27.01 -19.03 4.41
N THR A 291 26.00 -19.18 5.30
CA THR A 291 25.71 -20.50 5.89
C THR A 291 25.10 -21.49 4.89
N ILE A 292 24.48 -21.00 3.81
CA ILE A 292 23.85 -21.81 2.76
C ILE A 292 24.83 -22.04 1.60
N PHE A 293 25.63 -21.03 1.29
CA PHE A 293 26.65 -21.02 0.25
C PHE A 293 27.99 -20.63 0.88
N PRO A 294 28.67 -21.57 1.55
CA PRO A 294 29.99 -21.28 2.09
C PRO A 294 30.92 -20.82 0.97
N PRO A 295 31.78 -19.83 1.22
CA PRO A 295 32.79 -19.45 0.26
C PRO A 295 33.64 -20.69 -0.09
N PRO A 296 34.12 -20.83 -1.33
CA PRO A 296 35.03 -21.91 -1.67
C PRO A 296 36.21 -21.85 -0.69
N ASP A 297 36.54 -22.99 -0.08
CA ASP A 297 37.64 -23.10 0.88
C ASP A 297 38.85 -22.37 0.29
N THR A 298 39.21 -21.25 0.92
CA THR A 298 40.44 -20.56 0.58
C THR A 298 41.51 -21.49 1.12
N GLU A 299 42.08 -22.33 0.23
CA GLU A 299 43.16 -23.25 0.56
C GLU A 299 44.16 -22.50 1.46
N GLY A 300 44.20 -22.91 2.73
CA GLY A 300 45.22 -22.42 3.65
C GLY A 300 46.59 -22.71 3.06
N PRO A 301 47.58 -21.82 3.26
CA PRO A 301 48.89 -22.00 2.65
C PRO A 301 49.45 -23.36 3.07
N THR A 302 49.77 -24.18 2.07
CA THR A 302 50.59 -25.36 2.22
C THR A 302 51.90 -24.97 2.89
N SER A 303 52.13 -25.49 4.09
CA SER A 303 53.44 -25.55 4.75
C SER A 303 53.49 -26.79 5.63
#